data_AF-A0A7C5FHE0-F1
#
_entry.id   AF-A0A7C5FHE0-F1
#
_cell.length_a   1.000
_cell.length_b   1.000
_cell.length_c   1.000
_cell.angle_alpha   90.00
_cell.angle_beta   90.00
_cell.angle_gamma   90.00
#
_symmetry.space_group_name_H-M   'P 1'
#
loop_
_entity.id
_entity.type
_entity.pdbx_description
1 polymer ?
#
loop_
_entity_poly.entity_id
_entity_poly.type
_entity_poly.pdbx_seq_one_letter_code
_entity_poly.pdbx_strand_id
1 'polypeptide(L)'
;MDKKEIVNNFNKFRKICLKNSEDLLKASKASLEAGIDHASFNLTVLALEEIGKLEMEVIRMMSLLHPRPEPLRYNLADDDHKRKLFFCFWGPSFGREKQTKALFENNQDLAKNLHESRLLYLYSDPGNPRRWSELMQKDEARKIYELAEARLKMAQAGGEIDAQNIFEPSDDLEWFFKAHEDDQKKKEIWGHKSQEKLLELKDVKAWIKWLRSVYEKNEQEMREIAEKELKRQEPPDQEKLDPKWKINIEITTPSHSIRQKNLNKFNEGVHWIKLKRIDAHTLNIEFILSKNIPIHGLWWHGWGMTRMFVVALNIATHGFFWWNLKKDIRWYKEIWDLENNAGVNVQPNEPLERDWRDKHWVLREVDLSLASMIFSYLGHCHVEREEEHLNHYVAGLSFLAKSDVHLRFEMNSFEEFFKALKISMIENGDWDEKSSFVDAYLKVNEWRKFSEMPPKIIEDMRKLFELGFKIEAEHKGLVNISAIYGIKEYCEIYFQTLAVRFLEKKEGAKVRIVLGEPDINDDSK
;
A
#
# COMPACT_ATOMS: atom_id res chain seq x y z
N MET A 1 9.00 31.00 14.91
CA MET A 1 8.88 30.98 16.38
C MET A 1 10.24 31.36 16.93
N ASP A 2 10.32 32.36 17.81
CA ASP A 2 11.59 32.79 18.42
C ASP A 2 12.09 31.70 19.39
N LYS A 3 13.42 31.56 19.59
CA LYS A 3 14.01 30.57 20.51
C LYS A 3 13.43 30.68 21.92
N LYS A 4 13.24 31.90 22.39
CA LYS A 4 12.62 32.20 23.69
C LYS A 4 11.17 31.72 23.77
N GLU A 5 10.43 31.84 22.67
CA GLU A 5 9.05 31.39 22.56
C GLU A 5 8.95 29.86 22.58
N ILE A 6 9.83 29.16 21.87
CA ILE A 6 9.93 27.69 21.88
C ILE A 6 10.19 27.16 23.29
N VAL A 7 11.18 27.71 23.99
CA VAL A 7 11.51 27.28 25.37
C VAL A 7 10.37 27.60 26.34
N ASN A 8 9.74 28.78 26.22
CA ASN A 8 8.60 29.13 27.07
C ASN A 8 7.42 28.18 26.86
N ASN A 9 7.12 27.81 25.61
CA ASN A 9 6.07 26.85 25.30
C ASN A 9 6.39 25.45 25.83
N PHE A 10 7.65 25.01 25.70
CA PHE A 10 8.11 23.76 26.30
C PHE A 10 8.00 23.78 27.82
N ASN A 11 8.45 24.84 28.52
CA ASN A 11 8.35 24.93 29.98
C ASN A 11 6.89 24.94 30.46
N LYS A 12 5.97 25.57 29.71
CA LYS A 12 4.52 25.47 29.98
C LYS A 12 4.03 24.03 29.83
N PHE A 13 4.39 23.36 28.73
CA PHE A 13 4.04 21.97 28.48
C PHE A 13 4.58 21.03 29.56
N ARG A 14 5.84 21.22 29.97
CA ARG A 14 6.48 20.50 31.07
C ARG A 14 5.69 20.61 32.36
N LYS A 15 5.26 21.82 32.73
CA LYS A 15 4.41 22.03 33.93
C LYS A 15 3.11 21.25 33.84
N ILE A 16 2.48 21.23 32.66
CA ILE A 16 1.22 20.48 32.44
C ILE A 16 1.46 18.98 32.60
N CYS A 17 2.46 18.39 31.94
CA CYS A 17 2.74 16.95 32.05
C CYS A 17 3.11 16.53 33.47
N LEU A 18 3.95 17.32 34.16
CA LEU A 18 4.30 17.04 35.56
C LEU A 18 3.08 17.14 36.48
N LYS A 19 2.19 18.12 36.24
CA LYS A 19 0.97 18.26 37.02
C LYS A 19 -0.03 17.13 36.76
N ASN A 20 -0.23 16.76 35.50
CA ASN A 20 -1.06 15.61 35.12
C ASN A 20 -0.54 14.32 35.77
N SER A 21 0.78 14.08 35.69
CA SER A 21 1.41 12.92 36.34
C SER A 21 1.20 12.93 37.86
N GLU A 22 1.31 14.08 38.52
CA GLU A 22 1.05 14.22 39.96
C GLU A 22 -0.41 13.91 40.31
N ASP A 23 -1.37 14.47 39.56
CA ASP A 23 -2.80 14.26 39.81
C ASP A 23 -3.20 12.79 39.55
N LEU A 24 -2.62 12.16 38.52
CA LEU A 24 -2.78 10.73 38.25
C LEU A 24 -2.23 9.86 39.38
N LEU A 25 -1.05 10.18 39.93
CA LEU A 25 -0.50 9.46 41.07
C LEU A 25 -1.31 9.68 42.35
N LYS A 26 -1.86 10.88 42.56
CA LYS A 26 -2.77 11.15 43.68
C LYS A 26 -4.03 10.29 43.59
N ALA A 27 -4.64 10.22 42.41
CA ALA A 27 -5.80 9.37 42.15
C ALA A 27 -5.43 7.88 42.31
N SER A 28 -4.29 7.46 41.78
CA SER A 28 -3.78 6.09 41.92
C SER A 28 -3.61 5.68 43.37
N LYS A 29 -3.03 6.56 44.21
CA LYS A 29 -2.87 6.31 45.65
C LYS A 29 -4.21 6.11 46.35
N ALA A 30 -5.19 6.97 46.05
CA ALA A 30 -6.53 6.83 46.62
C ALA A 30 -7.20 5.51 46.20
N SER A 31 -7.03 5.09 44.94
CA SER A 31 -7.51 3.78 44.46
C SER A 31 -6.82 2.61 45.17
N LEU A 32 -5.50 2.71 45.41
CA LEU A 32 -4.73 1.69 46.13
C LEU A 32 -5.19 1.56 47.59
N GLU A 33 -5.43 2.69 48.28
CA GLU A 33 -5.95 2.73 49.65
C GLU A 33 -7.38 2.17 49.74
N ALA A 34 -8.17 2.33 48.69
CA ALA A 34 -9.52 1.76 48.56
C ALA A 34 -9.52 0.27 48.14
N GLY A 35 -8.36 -0.35 47.91
CA GLY A 35 -8.25 -1.75 47.46
C GLY A 35 -8.64 -1.99 46.01
N ILE A 36 -8.59 -0.96 45.17
CA ILE A 36 -8.92 -1.00 43.74
C ILE A 36 -7.62 -1.04 42.92
N ASP A 37 -6.87 -2.13 43.07
CA ASP A 37 -5.48 -2.22 42.60
C ASP A 37 -5.33 -2.08 41.07
N HIS A 38 -6.25 -2.65 40.28
CA HIS A 38 -6.25 -2.49 38.82
C HIS A 38 -6.42 -1.03 38.37
N ALA A 39 -7.26 -0.24 39.05
CA ALA A 39 -7.42 1.17 38.75
C ALA A 39 -6.16 1.97 39.13
N SER A 40 -5.58 1.67 40.30
CA SER A 40 -4.29 2.25 40.72
C SER A 40 -3.19 1.97 39.70
N PHE A 41 -3.03 0.71 39.28
CA PHE A 41 -2.04 0.32 38.28
C PHE A 41 -2.20 1.12 36.98
N ASN A 42 -3.41 1.18 36.44
CA ASN A 42 -3.69 1.89 35.19
C ASN A 42 -3.40 3.40 35.28
N LEU A 43 -3.84 4.05 36.36
CA LEU A 43 -3.56 5.47 36.62
C LEU A 43 -2.05 5.74 36.77
N THR A 44 -1.33 4.83 37.42
CA THR A 44 0.13 4.92 37.54
C THR A 44 0.83 4.78 36.19
N VAL A 45 0.40 3.84 35.33
CA VAL A 45 0.98 3.70 33.98
C VAL A 45 0.75 4.96 33.15
N LEU A 46 -0.44 5.57 33.23
CA LEU A 46 -0.70 6.86 32.58
C LEU A 46 0.22 7.98 33.10
N ALA A 47 0.52 8.01 34.40
CA ALA A 47 1.47 8.97 34.96
C ALA A 47 2.88 8.79 34.36
N LEU A 48 3.34 7.55 34.21
CA LEU A 48 4.60 7.24 33.54
C LEU A 48 4.59 7.63 32.05
N GLU A 49 3.46 7.48 31.35
CA GLU A 49 3.31 7.93 29.97
C GLU A 49 3.44 9.46 29.83
N GLU A 50 2.88 10.25 30.75
CA GLU A 50 3.05 11.72 30.77
C GLU A 50 4.52 12.13 31.01
N ILE A 51 5.23 11.42 31.89
CA ILE A 51 6.68 11.63 32.11
C ILE A 51 7.46 11.25 30.85
N GLY A 52 7.13 10.14 30.20
CA GLY A 52 7.75 9.73 28.95
C GLY A 52 7.51 10.71 27.80
N LYS A 53 6.30 11.26 27.71
CA LYS A 53 5.94 12.31 26.75
C LYS A 53 6.81 13.56 26.93
N LEU A 54 7.09 13.95 28.17
CA LEU A 54 8.01 15.05 28.49
C LEU A 54 9.41 14.80 27.91
N GLU A 55 10.00 13.62 28.11
CA GLU A 55 11.33 13.27 27.59
C GLU A 55 11.37 13.29 26.04
N MET A 56 10.29 12.84 25.40
CA MET A 56 10.16 12.89 23.94
C MET A 56 9.99 14.34 23.43
N GLU A 57 9.31 15.20 24.19
CA GLU A 57 9.12 16.60 23.82
C GLU A 57 10.40 17.43 24.00
N VAL A 58 11.31 17.03 24.90
CA VAL A 58 12.67 17.61 24.95
C VAL A 58 13.35 17.45 23.60
N ILE A 59 13.28 16.26 23.00
CA ILE A 59 13.84 15.96 21.68
C ILE A 59 13.20 16.86 20.60
N ARG A 60 11.88 17.02 20.63
CA ARG A 60 11.17 17.90 19.68
C ARG A 60 11.53 19.37 19.87
N MET A 61 11.58 19.86 21.10
CA MET A 61 11.98 21.23 21.39
C MET A 61 13.37 21.53 20.83
N MET A 62 14.33 20.63 21.04
CA MET A 62 15.68 20.74 20.47
C MET A 62 15.64 20.85 18.94
N SER A 63 14.77 20.09 18.27
CA SER A 63 14.62 20.18 16.81
C SER A 63 14.03 21.51 16.30
N LEU A 64 13.17 22.17 17.10
CA LEU A 64 12.53 23.45 16.75
C LEU A 64 13.45 24.66 16.94
N LEU A 65 14.40 24.58 17.86
CA LEU A 65 15.36 25.66 18.17
C LEU A 65 16.39 25.90 17.04
N HIS A 66 16.42 25.00 16.05
CA HIS A 66 17.27 25.06 14.87
C HIS A 66 16.37 25.13 13.61
N PRO A 67 15.98 26.35 13.17
CA PRO A 67 14.93 26.55 12.17
C PRO A 67 15.31 26.01 10.78
N ARG A 68 14.31 25.47 10.08
CA ARG A 68 14.44 24.72 8.82
C ARG A 68 13.56 25.33 7.71
N PRO A 69 13.81 24.98 6.41
CA PRO A 69 12.96 25.38 5.29
C PRO A 69 11.53 24.80 5.33
N GLU A 70 11.35 23.65 5.98
CA GLU A 70 10.03 23.04 6.19
C GLU A 70 9.77 22.83 7.69
N PRO A 71 8.57 23.22 8.20
CA PRO A 71 8.23 23.02 9.58
C PRO A 71 8.08 21.52 9.86
N LEU A 72 8.76 21.07 10.91
CA LEU A 72 8.62 19.75 11.51
C LEU A 72 7.14 19.38 11.69
N ARG A 73 6.62 18.48 10.86
CA ARG A 73 5.34 17.79 11.11
C ARG A 73 5.59 16.65 12.10
N TYR A 74 6.02 17.02 13.29
CA TYR A 74 6.23 16.10 14.39
C TYR A 74 4.85 15.72 14.98
N ASN A 75 4.16 14.76 14.38
CA ASN A 75 3.22 13.95 15.14
C ASN A 75 4.07 12.86 15.80
N LEU A 76 4.61 13.15 16.99
CA LEU A 76 4.80 12.05 17.94
C LEU A 76 3.43 11.42 18.02
N ALA A 77 3.27 10.21 17.51
CA ALA A 77 2.03 9.47 17.67
C ALA A 77 1.67 9.56 19.16
N ASP A 78 0.70 10.42 19.48
CA ASP A 78 0.25 10.64 20.85
C ASP A 78 -0.36 9.34 21.40
N ASP A 79 -0.54 8.35 20.53
CA ASP A 79 -1.11 7.03 20.80
C ASP A 79 -0.05 5.90 20.92
N ASP A 80 1.26 6.15 20.75
CA ASP A 80 2.29 5.11 20.96
C ASP A 80 2.70 5.00 22.44
N HIS A 81 1.83 4.36 23.22
CA HIS A 81 1.97 4.16 24.67
C HIS A 81 3.26 3.41 25.05
N LYS A 82 3.63 2.36 24.30
CA LYS A 82 4.85 1.57 24.57
C LYS A 82 6.09 2.45 24.46
N ARG A 83 6.12 3.33 23.46
CA ARG A 83 7.23 4.27 23.27
C ARG A 83 7.31 5.29 24.39
N LYS A 84 6.19 5.89 24.82
CA LYS A 84 6.18 6.82 25.96
C LYS A 84 6.75 6.16 27.21
N LEU A 85 6.31 4.94 27.52
CA LEU A 85 6.84 4.18 28.66
C LEU A 85 8.35 3.91 28.53
N PHE A 86 8.82 3.52 27.35
CA PHE A 86 10.26 3.33 27.11
C PHE A 86 11.06 4.61 27.39
N PHE A 87 10.61 5.76 26.87
CA PHE A 87 11.28 7.04 27.07
C PHE A 87 11.22 7.53 28.53
N CYS A 88 10.20 7.16 29.30
CA CYS A 88 10.16 7.43 30.74
C CYS A 88 11.34 6.78 31.49
N PHE A 89 11.71 5.55 31.11
CA PHE A 89 12.80 4.83 31.78
C PHE A 89 14.18 5.14 31.21
N TRP A 90 14.26 5.22 29.88
CA TRP A 90 15.53 5.38 29.16
C TRP A 90 15.95 6.84 28.96
N GLY A 91 14.99 7.74 28.72
CA GLY A 91 15.24 9.17 28.43
C GLY A 91 16.15 9.86 29.46
N PRO A 92 15.94 9.66 30.78
CA PRO A 92 16.83 10.24 31.79
C PRO A 92 18.30 9.80 31.66
N SER A 93 18.56 8.58 31.19
CA SER A 93 19.92 8.04 30.98
C SER A 93 20.53 8.45 29.64
N PHE A 94 19.73 9.00 28.72
CA PHE A 94 20.15 9.35 27.37
C PHE A 94 21.30 10.36 27.38
N GLY A 95 22.44 9.96 26.80
CA GLY A 95 23.65 10.78 26.72
C GLY A 95 24.34 11.07 28.07
N ARG A 96 23.84 10.53 29.18
CA ARG A 96 24.36 10.74 30.55
C ARG A 96 25.00 9.49 31.15
N GLU A 97 24.53 8.30 30.79
CA GLU A 97 25.02 7.03 31.35
C GLU A 97 25.53 6.09 30.26
N LYS A 98 26.52 5.25 30.61
CA LYS A 98 26.99 4.16 29.75
C LYS A 98 25.89 3.12 29.58
N GLN A 99 25.50 2.89 28.33
CA GLN A 99 24.41 1.96 28.04
C GLN A 99 24.94 0.51 28.12
N THR A 100 24.18 -0.36 28.78
CA THR A 100 24.46 -1.81 28.82
C THR A 100 23.32 -2.58 28.20
N LYS A 101 23.62 -3.79 27.70
CA LYS A 101 22.62 -4.68 27.09
C LYS A 101 21.46 -4.93 28.02
N ALA A 102 21.78 -5.33 29.25
CA ALA A 102 20.79 -5.58 30.30
C ALA A 102 19.92 -4.34 30.58
N LEU A 103 20.50 -3.13 30.71
CA LEU A 103 19.72 -1.93 30.99
C LEU A 103 18.74 -1.58 29.86
N PHE A 104 19.19 -1.67 28.62
CA PHE A 104 18.38 -1.34 27.45
C PHE A 104 17.25 -2.35 27.22
N GLU A 105 17.57 -3.65 27.24
CA GLU A 105 16.59 -4.74 27.13
C GLU A 105 15.57 -4.67 28.28
N ASN A 106 16.03 -4.45 29.52
CA ASN A 106 15.14 -4.29 30.68
C ASN A 106 14.17 -3.11 30.50
N ASN A 107 14.61 -1.98 29.94
CA ASN A 107 13.72 -0.84 29.70
C ASN A 107 12.69 -1.13 28.60
N GLN A 108 13.07 -1.86 27.54
CA GLN A 108 12.15 -2.29 26.48
C GLN A 108 11.12 -3.30 26.99
N ASP A 109 11.59 -4.32 27.70
CA ASP A 109 10.72 -5.35 28.27
C ASP A 109 9.79 -4.75 29.32
N LEU A 110 10.27 -3.86 30.18
CA LEU A 110 9.44 -3.17 31.16
C LEU A 110 8.36 -2.34 30.49
N ALA A 111 8.69 -1.54 29.47
CA ALA A 111 7.72 -0.73 28.73
C ALA A 111 6.66 -1.58 28.03
N LYS A 112 7.09 -2.69 27.39
CA LYS A 112 6.19 -3.65 26.75
C LYS A 112 5.26 -4.31 27.77
N ASN A 113 5.82 -4.83 28.86
CA ASN A 113 5.07 -5.54 29.90
C ASN A 113 4.08 -4.61 30.60
N LEU A 114 4.47 -3.38 30.94
CA LEU A 114 3.55 -2.41 31.55
C LEU A 114 2.37 -2.09 30.65
N HIS A 115 2.61 -1.91 29.35
CA HIS A 115 1.53 -1.66 28.40
C HIS A 115 0.60 -2.87 28.23
N GLU A 116 1.16 -4.07 28.12
CA GLU A 116 0.38 -5.31 27.97
C GLU A 116 -0.44 -5.61 29.24
N SER A 117 0.17 -5.47 30.42
CA SER A 117 -0.53 -5.55 31.71
C SER A 117 -1.63 -4.50 31.86
N ARG A 118 -1.39 -3.26 31.40
CA ARG A 118 -2.40 -2.20 31.41
C ARG A 118 -3.66 -2.62 30.64
N LEU A 119 -3.50 -3.12 29.41
CA LEU A 119 -4.63 -3.60 28.62
C LEU A 119 -5.33 -4.80 29.27
N LEU A 120 -4.55 -5.75 29.80
CA LEU A 120 -5.05 -6.94 30.46
C LEU A 120 -5.88 -6.63 31.71
N TYR A 121 -5.49 -5.62 32.49
CA TYR A 121 -6.17 -5.26 33.74
C TYR A 121 -7.32 -4.27 33.53
N LEU A 122 -7.35 -3.56 32.39
CA LEU A 122 -8.35 -2.53 32.09
C LEU A 122 -9.60 -3.10 31.41
N TYR A 123 -9.42 -4.05 30.48
CA TYR A 123 -10.51 -4.55 29.65
C TYR A 123 -10.92 -5.97 30.06
N SER A 124 -12.22 -6.23 30.00
CA SER A 124 -12.75 -7.59 30.09
C SER A 124 -12.68 -8.25 28.71
N ASP A 125 -12.14 -9.47 28.65
CA ASP A 125 -11.99 -10.23 27.41
C ASP A 125 -12.97 -11.43 27.41
N PRO A 126 -13.92 -11.53 26.46
CA PRO A 126 -14.78 -12.71 26.32
C PRO A 126 -14.01 -14.03 26.12
N GLY A 127 -12.80 -13.97 25.54
CA GLY A 127 -11.91 -15.12 25.36
C GLY A 127 -11.10 -15.51 26.60
N ASN A 128 -11.05 -14.64 27.61
CA ASN A 128 -10.38 -14.88 28.89
C ASN A 128 -11.19 -14.24 30.04
N PRO A 129 -12.30 -14.86 30.48
CA PRO A 129 -13.28 -14.26 31.40
C PRO A 129 -12.81 -14.32 32.87
N ARG A 130 -11.55 -13.97 33.13
CA ARG A 130 -10.98 -13.88 34.47
C ARG A 130 -11.11 -12.46 35.01
N ARG A 131 -11.28 -12.34 36.33
CA ARG A 131 -11.26 -11.02 36.99
C ARG A 131 -9.82 -10.51 37.08
N TRP A 132 -9.64 -9.19 37.05
CA TRP A 132 -8.31 -8.58 37.24
C TRP A 132 -7.61 -9.06 38.52
N SER A 133 -8.38 -9.36 39.58
CA SER A 133 -7.88 -9.87 40.86
C SER A 133 -7.24 -11.26 40.75
N GLU A 134 -7.54 -12.01 39.69
CA GLU A 134 -6.98 -13.32 39.39
C GLU A 134 -5.78 -13.24 38.42
N LEU A 135 -5.61 -12.09 37.76
CA LEU A 135 -4.58 -11.86 36.73
C LEU A 135 -3.38 -11.07 37.28
N MET A 136 -3.63 -10.13 38.19
CA MET A 136 -2.61 -9.25 38.77
C MET A 136 -1.82 -9.94 39.89
N GLN A 137 -0.50 -9.74 39.91
CA GLN A 137 0.33 -10.25 41.00
C GLN A 137 0.13 -9.43 42.28
N LYS A 138 0.27 -10.09 43.43
CA LYS A 138 0.21 -9.41 44.73
C LYS A 138 1.26 -8.30 44.82
N ASP A 139 0.84 -7.13 45.31
CA ASP A 139 1.65 -5.91 45.47
C ASP A 139 2.16 -5.28 44.17
N GLU A 140 1.75 -5.76 42.99
CA GLU A 140 2.20 -5.23 41.69
C GLU A 140 1.84 -3.75 41.53
N ALA A 141 0.59 -3.38 41.79
CA ALA A 141 0.12 -1.98 41.71
C ALA A 141 0.94 -1.06 42.64
N ARG A 142 1.26 -1.50 43.86
CA ARG A 142 2.06 -0.74 44.82
C ARG A 142 3.49 -0.53 44.33
N LYS A 143 4.14 -1.58 43.81
CA LYS A 143 5.52 -1.48 43.29
C LYS A 143 5.62 -0.52 42.11
N ILE A 144 4.67 -0.59 41.18
CA ILE A 144 4.67 0.32 40.03
C ILE A 144 4.34 1.76 40.47
N TYR A 145 3.47 1.95 41.46
CA TYR A 145 3.22 3.26 42.07
C TYR A 145 4.49 3.88 42.65
N GLU A 146 5.24 3.14 43.46
CA GLU A 146 6.50 3.61 44.05
C GLU A 146 7.54 3.98 42.98
N LEU A 147 7.65 3.17 41.91
CA LEU A 147 8.50 3.45 40.77
C LEU A 147 8.12 4.76 40.07
N ALA A 148 6.83 4.98 39.82
CA ALA A 148 6.34 6.19 39.16
C ALA A 148 6.51 7.43 40.04
N GLU A 149 6.33 7.31 41.35
CA GLU A 149 6.60 8.40 42.29
C GLU A 149 8.08 8.81 42.25
N ALA A 150 9.00 7.83 42.23
CA ALA A 150 10.42 8.09 42.08
C ALA A 150 10.74 8.78 40.75
N ARG A 151 10.12 8.34 39.64
CA ARG A 151 10.30 8.96 38.32
C ARG A 151 9.76 10.37 38.25
N LEU A 152 8.60 10.66 38.85
CA LEU A 152 8.05 12.00 38.94
C LEU A 152 9.01 12.94 39.72
N LYS A 153 9.52 12.49 40.87
CA LYS A 153 10.49 13.25 41.67
C LYS A 153 11.76 13.56 40.88
N MET A 154 12.28 12.58 40.13
CA MET A 154 13.44 12.79 39.23
C MET A 154 13.14 13.83 38.15
N ALA A 155 11.96 13.73 37.52
CA ALA A 155 11.55 14.68 36.48
C ALA A 155 11.39 16.10 37.04
N GLN A 156 10.80 16.26 38.23
CA GLN A 156 10.67 17.54 38.92
C GLN A 156 12.03 18.14 39.27
N ALA A 157 12.99 17.32 39.71
CA ALA A 157 14.35 17.76 40.04
C ALA A 157 15.13 18.33 38.84
N GLY A 158 14.73 18.00 37.61
CA GLY A 158 15.35 18.52 36.39
C GLY A 158 15.13 20.02 36.14
N GLY A 159 14.18 20.68 36.83
CA GLY A 159 13.97 22.13 36.74
C GLY A 159 13.38 22.61 35.39
N GLU A 160 13.26 23.93 35.24
CA GLU A 160 12.92 24.56 33.96
C GLU A 160 14.16 24.71 33.08
N ILE A 161 13.97 24.68 31.75
CA ILE A 161 15.04 24.95 30.81
C ILE A 161 15.21 26.46 30.65
N ASP A 162 16.45 26.94 30.82
CA ASP A 162 16.80 28.34 30.62
C ASP A 162 17.05 28.62 29.13
N ALA A 163 16.32 29.58 28.57
CA ALA A 163 16.45 30.01 27.18
C ALA A 163 17.83 30.62 26.85
N GLN A 164 18.59 31.04 27.86
CA GLN A 164 19.94 31.59 27.70
C GLN A 164 21.04 30.53 27.76
N ASN A 165 20.75 29.36 28.34
CA ASN A 165 21.70 28.26 28.55
C ASN A 165 21.22 26.98 27.85
N ILE A 166 20.73 27.12 26.63
CA ILE A 166 20.32 25.99 25.79
C ILE A 166 21.58 25.29 25.27
N PHE A 167 21.67 23.99 25.48
CA PHE A 167 22.70 23.14 24.87
C PHE A 167 22.63 23.26 23.33
N GLU A 168 23.72 23.66 22.68
CA GLU A 168 23.79 23.57 21.23
C GLU A 168 24.07 22.10 20.84
N PRO A 169 23.17 21.44 20.09
CA PRO A 169 23.39 20.07 19.66
C PRO A 169 24.58 20.02 18.70
N SER A 170 25.42 18.99 18.84
CA SER A 170 26.41 18.67 17.81
C SER A 170 25.72 18.28 16.50
N ASP A 171 26.35 18.50 15.36
CA ASP A 171 25.86 18.12 14.03
C ASP A 171 25.36 16.66 13.96
N ASP A 172 26.03 15.75 14.66
CA ASP A 172 25.67 14.33 14.72
C ASP A 172 24.30 14.10 15.40
N LEU A 173 24.03 14.84 16.45
CA LEU A 173 22.77 14.79 17.18
C LEU A 173 21.64 15.46 16.38
N GLU A 174 21.96 16.54 15.67
CA GLU A 174 21.04 17.17 14.71
C GLU A 174 20.67 16.20 13.57
N TRP A 175 21.66 15.52 12.99
CA TRP A 175 21.44 14.48 11.98
C TRP A 175 20.56 13.34 12.52
N PHE A 176 20.79 12.88 13.75
CA PHE A 176 20.02 11.79 14.36
C PHE A 176 18.53 12.14 14.48
N PHE A 177 18.23 13.36 14.92
CA PHE A 177 16.86 13.82 15.01
C PHE A 177 16.21 13.94 13.62
N LYS A 178 16.94 14.42 12.60
CA LYS A 178 16.46 14.42 11.21
C LYS A 178 16.17 13.00 10.71
N ALA A 179 17.05 12.05 10.99
CA ALA A 179 16.88 10.67 10.54
C ALA A 179 15.71 9.95 11.23
N HIS A 180 15.21 10.46 12.36
CA HIS A 180 14.00 9.97 13.02
C HIS A 180 12.69 10.41 12.36
N GLU A 181 12.73 11.36 11.42
CA GLU A 181 11.56 11.86 10.68
C GLU A 181 11.27 11.03 9.42
N ASP A 182 12.24 10.25 8.97
CA ASP A 182 12.08 9.31 7.87
C ASP A 182 11.69 7.94 8.45
N ASP A 183 10.49 7.46 8.12
CA ASP A 183 9.95 6.20 8.66
C ASP A 183 10.83 4.99 8.37
N GLN A 184 11.57 5.00 7.25
CA GLN A 184 12.51 3.94 6.92
C GLN A 184 13.78 4.06 7.76
N LYS A 185 14.39 5.25 7.81
CA LYS A 185 15.60 5.48 8.63
C LYS A 185 15.34 5.22 10.11
N LYS A 186 14.17 5.61 10.60
CA LYS A 186 13.71 5.34 11.97
C LYS A 186 13.68 3.83 12.26
N LYS A 187 13.10 3.01 11.38
CA LYS A 187 13.08 1.54 11.55
C LYS A 187 14.49 0.96 11.60
N GLU A 188 15.40 1.47 10.79
CA GLU A 188 16.79 1.00 10.74
C GLU A 188 17.60 1.45 11.98
N ILE A 189 17.42 2.70 12.45
CA ILE A 189 18.04 3.21 13.68
C ILE A 189 17.60 2.41 14.90
N TRP A 190 16.33 2.01 14.95
CA TRP A 190 15.81 1.17 16.01
C TRP A 190 15.89 -0.33 15.69
N GLY A 191 16.53 -0.71 14.58
CA GLY A 191 16.69 -2.10 14.17
C GLY A 191 17.79 -2.82 14.95
N HIS A 192 17.75 -4.15 14.91
CA HIS A 192 18.65 -5.04 15.66
C HIS A 192 20.14 -4.67 15.52
N LYS A 193 20.61 -4.48 14.28
CA LYS A 193 22.02 -4.16 13.98
C LYS A 193 22.47 -2.84 14.62
N SER A 194 21.60 -1.83 14.62
CA SER A 194 21.89 -0.53 15.23
C SER A 194 21.92 -0.65 16.76
N GLN A 195 20.99 -1.40 17.33
CA GLN A 195 20.94 -1.67 18.77
C GLN A 195 22.19 -2.45 19.24
N GLU A 196 22.59 -3.51 18.54
CA GLU A 196 23.85 -4.23 18.83
C GLU A 196 25.06 -3.30 18.85
N LYS A 197 25.10 -2.35 17.91
CA LYS A 197 26.19 -1.37 17.86
C LYS A 197 26.17 -0.38 19.03
N LEU A 198 24.99 0.09 19.45
CA LEU A 198 24.86 0.90 20.66
C LEU A 198 25.40 0.15 21.89
N LEU A 199 25.14 -1.15 21.98
CA LEU A 199 25.61 -2.00 23.07
C LEU A 199 27.12 -2.27 23.03
N GLU A 200 27.69 -2.40 21.83
CA GLU A 200 29.13 -2.52 21.63
C GLU A 200 29.85 -1.23 22.09
N LEU A 201 29.35 -0.07 21.63
CA LEU A 201 29.98 1.22 21.87
C LEU A 201 29.76 1.74 23.31
N LYS A 202 28.63 1.38 23.93
CA LYS A 202 28.19 1.83 25.27
C LYS A 202 28.12 3.35 25.44
N ASP A 203 28.21 4.09 24.34
CA ASP A 203 28.21 5.55 24.27
C ASP A 203 27.25 5.96 23.15
N VAL A 204 26.19 6.68 23.56
CA VAL A 204 25.14 7.18 22.67
C VAL A 204 25.71 8.15 21.63
N LYS A 205 26.69 9.00 22.01
CA LYS A 205 27.28 9.97 21.07
C LYS A 205 28.12 9.26 20.02
N ALA A 206 28.92 8.29 20.43
CA ALA A 206 29.69 7.46 19.51
C ALA A 206 28.77 6.62 18.58
N TRP A 207 27.65 6.11 19.11
CA TRP A 207 26.65 5.38 18.35
C TRP A 207 25.95 6.25 17.31
N ILE A 208 25.54 7.46 17.67
CA ILE A 208 24.93 8.41 16.73
C ILE A 208 25.91 8.77 15.61
N LYS A 209 27.18 9.05 15.96
CA LYS A 209 28.23 9.31 14.97
C LYS A 209 28.46 8.12 14.04
N TRP A 210 28.46 6.90 14.58
CA TRP A 210 28.55 5.69 13.77
C TRP A 210 27.35 5.56 12.82
N LEU A 211 26.13 5.75 13.33
CA LEU A 211 24.91 5.71 12.51
C LEU A 211 25.04 6.69 11.35
N ARG A 212 25.37 7.95 11.62
CA ARG A 212 25.59 8.96 10.59
C ARG A 212 26.61 8.51 9.54
N SER A 213 27.76 7.99 9.98
CA SER A 213 28.80 7.52 9.06
C SER A 213 28.34 6.36 8.16
N VAL A 214 27.48 5.47 8.66
CA VAL A 214 26.90 4.38 7.87
C VAL A 214 25.98 4.95 6.79
N TYR A 215 25.12 5.92 7.15
CA TYR A 215 24.22 6.54 6.17
C TYR A 215 24.97 7.41 5.17
N GLU A 216 25.94 8.19 5.60
CA GLU A 216 26.76 9.00 4.68
C GLU A 216 27.56 8.12 3.73
N LYS A 217 28.13 7.01 4.23
CA LYS A 217 28.80 6.02 3.39
C LYS A 217 27.84 5.38 2.40
N ASN A 218 26.66 4.95 2.83
CA ASN A 218 25.65 4.37 1.94
C ASN A 218 25.17 5.40 0.91
N GLU A 219 24.88 6.64 1.31
CA GLU A 219 24.46 7.71 0.40
C GLU A 219 25.57 8.04 -0.61
N GLN A 220 26.84 8.05 -0.17
CA GLN A 220 27.98 8.24 -1.06
C GLN A 220 28.13 7.08 -2.04
N GLU A 221 28.09 5.83 -1.57
CA GLU A 221 28.15 4.63 -2.44
C GLU A 221 26.99 4.64 -3.46
N MET A 222 25.77 5.00 -3.03
CA MET A 222 24.62 5.10 -3.92
C MET A 222 24.76 6.25 -4.94
N ARG A 223 25.31 7.40 -4.53
CA ARG A 223 25.63 8.51 -5.45
C ARG A 223 26.70 8.11 -6.45
N GLU A 224 27.76 7.44 -6.02
CA GLU A 224 28.83 6.96 -6.90
C GLU A 224 28.30 5.95 -7.91
N ILE A 225 27.45 5.01 -7.48
CA ILE A 225 26.76 4.06 -8.37
C ILE A 225 25.85 4.80 -9.36
N ALA A 226 25.06 5.76 -8.88
CA ALA A 226 24.16 6.55 -9.73
C ALA A 226 24.92 7.40 -10.76
N GLU A 227 25.99 8.07 -10.34
CA GLU A 227 26.85 8.85 -11.24
C GLU A 227 27.54 7.97 -12.28
N LYS A 228 28.06 6.81 -11.85
CA LYS A 228 28.66 5.84 -12.76
C LYS A 228 27.64 5.37 -13.80
N GLU A 229 26.39 5.19 -13.39
CA GLU A 229 25.33 4.77 -14.28
C GLU A 229 24.86 5.88 -15.23
N LEU A 230 24.78 7.12 -14.75
CA LEU A 230 24.46 8.29 -15.58
C LEU A 230 25.53 8.54 -16.65
N LYS A 231 26.79 8.26 -16.33
CA LYS A 231 27.95 8.39 -17.24
C LYS A 231 28.19 7.12 -18.08
N ARG A 232 27.36 6.08 -17.93
CA ARG A 232 27.58 4.79 -18.60
C ARG A 232 27.40 4.95 -20.11
N GLN A 233 28.38 4.46 -20.87
CA GLN A 233 28.28 4.35 -22.33
C GLN A 233 27.40 3.18 -22.74
N GLU A 234 26.93 3.19 -23.98
CA GLU A 234 26.18 2.08 -24.54
C GLU A 234 27.00 0.78 -24.42
N PRO A 235 26.42 -0.32 -23.90
CA PRO A 235 27.15 -1.58 -23.78
C PRO A 235 27.48 -2.15 -25.17
N PRO A 236 28.58 -2.93 -25.30
CA PRO A 236 28.89 -3.65 -26.53
C PRO A 236 27.72 -4.55 -26.97
N ASP A 237 27.58 -4.79 -28.27
CA ASP A 237 26.45 -5.56 -28.83
C ASP A 237 26.27 -6.94 -28.18
N GLN A 238 27.37 -7.60 -27.80
CA GLN A 238 27.37 -8.90 -27.14
C GLN A 238 26.75 -8.88 -25.74
N GLU A 239 26.81 -7.74 -25.04
CA GLU A 239 26.29 -7.57 -23.67
C GLU A 239 24.95 -6.83 -23.62
N LYS A 240 24.44 -6.32 -24.76
CA LYS A 240 23.24 -5.48 -24.80
C LYS A 240 22.02 -6.15 -24.16
N LEU A 241 21.88 -7.47 -24.35
CA LEU A 241 20.75 -8.26 -23.89
C LEU A 241 20.96 -8.89 -22.50
N ASP A 242 22.14 -8.72 -21.89
CA ASP A 242 22.40 -9.28 -20.57
C ASP A 242 21.45 -8.68 -19.52
N PRO A 243 20.95 -9.49 -18.57
CA PRO A 243 20.16 -9.00 -17.45
C PRO A 243 20.91 -7.93 -16.64
N LYS A 244 20.24 -6.81 -16.35
CA LYS A 244 20.78 -5.75 -15.47
C LYS A 244 19.77 -5.27 -14.45
N TRP A 245 18.56 -5.01 -14.91
CA TRP A 245 17.56 -4.32 -14.12
C TRP A 245 16.49 -5.29 -13.69
N LYS A 246 15.98 -5.10 -12.48
CA LYS A 246 14.87 -5.85 -11.95
C LYS A 246 13.83 -4.86 -11.45
N ILE A 247 12.61 -4.96 -11.97
CA ILE A 247 11.48 -4.14 -11.56
C ILE A 247 10.41 -5.07 -11.00
N ASN A 248 9.98 -4.81 -9.76
CA ASN A 248 8.88 -5.53 -9.12
C ASN A 248 7.67 -4.63 -9.03
N ILE A 249 6.51 -5.16 -9.40
CA ILE A 249 5.27 -4.42 -9.43
C ILE A 249 4.15 -5.30 -8.89
N GLU A 250 3.26 -4.69 -8.12
CA GLU A 250 2.11 -5.35 -7.55
C GLU A 250 0.83 -4.89 -8.26
N ILE A 251 0.00 -5.84 -8.63
CA ILE A 251 -1.36 -5.60 -9.13
C ILE A 251 -2.35 -6.47 -8.36
N THR A 252 -3.58 -6.01 -8.29
CA THR A 252 -4.69 -6.69 -7.60
C THR A 252 -5.78 -7.03 -8.62
N THR A 253 -6.54 -8.08 -8.35
CA THR A 253 -7.71 -8.46 -9.14
C THR A 253 -8.89 -8.81 -8.24
N PRO A 254 -10.10 -8.27 -8.48
CA PRO A 254 -11.30 -8.71 -7.79
C PRO A 254 -11.97 -9.90 -8.50
N SER A 255 -11.54 -10.20 -9.73
CA SER A 255 -12.22 -11.15 -10.61
C SER A 255 -11.63 -12.56 -10.54
N HIS A 256 -10.38 -12.73 -10.10
CA HIS A 256 -9.72 -14.04 -10.06
C HIS A 256 -9.07 -14.31 -8.71
N SER A 257 -9.09 -15.58 -8.31
CA SER A 257 -8.21 -16.13 -7.28
C SER A 257 -6.88 -16.57 -7.90
N ILE A 258 -5.78 -16.26 -7.22
CA ILE A 258 -4.41 -16.55 -7.69
C ILE A 258 -3.84 -17.76 -6.95
N ARG A 259 -3.33 -18.73 -7.70
CA ARG A 259 -2.70 -19.94 -7.17
C ARG A 259 -1.23 -20.01 -7.62
N GLN A 260 -0.30 -20.14 -6.65
CA GLN A 260 1.14 -20.16 -6.94
C GLN A 260 1.53 -21.30 -7.90
N LYS A 261 0.84 -22.45 -7.86
CA LYS A 261 1.08 -23.58 -8.77
C LYS A 261 0.97 -23.17 -10.25
N ASN A 262 -0.06 -22.41 -10.61
CA ASN A 262 -0.29 -21.98 -11.99
C ASN A 262 0.78 -20.97 -12.43
N LEU A 263 1.22 -20.10 -11.51
CA LEU A 263 2.30 -19.14 -11.77
C LEU A 263 3.65 -19.83 -11.98
N ASN A 264 3.94 -20.90 -11.24
CA ASN A 264 5.21 -21.63 -11.37
C ASN A 264 5.39 -22.21 -12.78
N LYS A 265 4.33 -22.77 -13.36
CA LYS A 265 4.38 -23.30 -14.73
C LYS A 265 4.66 -22.22 -15.78
N PHE A 266 4.07 -21.04 -15.62
CA PHE A 266 4.42 -19.88 -16.45
C PHE A 266 5.90 -19.49 -16.27
N ASN A 267 6.37 -19.44 -15.02
CA ASN A 267 7.74 -19.06 -14.67
C ASN A 267 8.80 -20.03 -15.21
N GLU A 268 8.46 -21.30 -15.45
CA GLU A 268 9.36 -22.28 -16.06
C GLU A 268 9.64 -21.94 -17.54
N GLY A 269 8.63 -21.43 -18.26
CA GLY A 269 8.74 -21.11 -19.69
C GLY A 269 9.22 -19.69 -20.00
N VAL A 270 9.14 -18.75 -19.05
CA VAL A 270 9.47 -17.33 -19.27
C VAL A 270 10.57 -16.89 -18.31
N HIS A 271 11.74 -16.49 -18.83
CA HIS A 271 12.90 -16.14 -18.00
C HIS A 271 12.92 -14.67 -17.56
N TRP A 272 12.31 -13.77 -18.32
CA TRP A 272 12.39 -12.31 -18.11
C TRP A 272 11.14 -11.71 -17.45
N ILE A 273 10.07 -12.49 -17.28
CA ILE A 273 8.94 -12.19 -16.39
C ILE A 273 8.85 -13.31 -15.34
N LYS A 274 8.79 -12.95 -14.05
CA LYS A 274 8.45 -13.88 -12.97
C LYS A 274 7.21 -13.42 -12.23
N LEU A 275 6.28 -14.36 -12.03
CA LEU A 275 5.01 -14.13 -11.34
C LEU A 275 5.05 -14.77 -9.95
N LYS A 276 4.67 -14.01 -8.94
CA LYS A 276 4.60 -14.49 -7.55
C LYS A 276 3.28 -14.06 -6.92
N ARG A 277 2.65 -15.00 -6.21
CA ARG A 277 1.47 -14.72 -5.40
C ARG A 277 1.89 -13.98 -4.13
N ILE A 278 1.23 -12.86 -3.84
CA ILE A 278 1.31 -12.20 -2.54
C ILE A 278 0.20 -12.75 -1.64
N ASP A 279 -1.05 -12.68 -2.10
CA ASP A 279 -2.22 -13.25 -1.42
C ASP A 279 -3.23 -13.84 -2.43
N ALA A 280 -4.48 -14.07 -2.06
CA ALA A 280 -5.49 -14.65 -2.96
C ALA A 280 -5.81 -13.78 -4.19
N HIS A 281 -5.61 -12.46 -4.12
CA HIS A 281 -6.05 -11.49 -5.12
C HIS A 281 -4.95 -10.52 -5.57
N THR A 282 -3.76 -10.57 -4.96
CA THR A 282 -2.61 -9.75 -5.33
C THR A 282 -1.48 -10.57 -5.99
N LEU A 283 -1.06 -10.10 -7.17
CA LEU A 283 0.01 -10.66 -8.00
C LEU A 283 1.22 -9.71 -8.00
N ASN A 284 2.39 -10.23 -7.66
CA ASN A 284 3.67 -9.58 -7.94
C ASN A 284 4.20 -10.03 -9.30
N ILE A 285 4.55 -9.06 -10.14
CA ILE A 285 5.15 -9.23 -11.45
C ILE A 285 6.57 -8.67 -11.38
N GLU A 286 7.54 -9.52 -11.66
CA GLU A 286 8.95 -9.18 -11.72
C GLU A 286 9.40 -9.17 -13.18
N PHE A 287 9.87 -8.02 -13.66
CA PHE A 287 10.50 -7.88 -14.97
C PHE A 287 12.02 -7.82 -14.82
N ILE A 288 12.71 -8.62 -15.63
CA ILE A 288 14.16 -8.56 -15.79
C ILE A 288 14.45 -7.85 -17.11
N LEU A 289 15.09 -6.69 -17.04
CA LEU A 289 15.44 -5.88 -18.21
C LEU A 289 16.94 -5.90 -18.48
N SER A 290 17.27 -5.70 -19.75
CA SER A 290 18.62 -5.84 -20.27
C SER A 290 19.51 -4.60 -20.08
N LYS A 291 20.84 -4.80 -20.17
CA LYS A 291 21.85 -3.74 -20.00
C LYS A 291 21.70 -2.58 -20.98
N ASN A 292 21.19 -2.80 -22.19
CA ASN A 292 21.00 -1.73 -23.18
C ASN A 292 20.05 -0.61 -22.72
N ILE A 293 19.18 -0.85 -21.73
CA ILE A 293 18.29 0.18 -21.21
C ILE A 293 19.06 1.10 -20.26
N PRO A 294 19.17 2.41 -20.54
CA PRO A 294 19.79 3.37 -19.65
C PRO A 294 18.89 3.69 -18.46
N ILE A 295 19.48 4.14 -17.35
CA ILE A 295 18.73 4.46 -16.12
C ILE A 295 17.61 5.49 -16.33
N HIS A 296 17.81 6.49 -17.21
CA HIS A 296 16.78 7.47 -17.55
C HIS A 296 15.63 6.88 -18.39
N GLY A 297 15.89 5.78 -19.11
CA GLY A 297 14.89 5.06 -19.89
C GLY A 297 14.11 4.02 -19.08
N LEU A 298 14.59 3.65 -17.89
CA LEU A 298 13.99 2.60 -17.06
C LEU A 298 12.53 2.87 -16.71
N TRP A 299 12.20 4.11 -16.37
CA TRP A 299 10.83 4.48 -16.02
C TRP A 299 9.88 4.15 -17.17
N TRP A 300 10.20 4.64 -18.38
CA TRP A 300 9.35 4.48 -19.56
C TRP A 300 9.29 3.03 -20.03
N HIS A 301 10.42 2.31 -20.05
CA HIS A 301 10.45 0.90 -20.44
C HIS A 301 9.69 0.03 -19.44
N GLY A 302 9.97 0.21 -18.15
CA GLY A 302 9.29 -0.53 -17.07
C GLY A 302 7.79 -0.26 -17.08
N TRP A 303 7.39 1.01 -17.17
CA TRP A 303 5.98 1.39 -17.26
C TRP A 303 5.30 0.80 -18.50
N GLY A 304 5.90 0.95 -19.68
CA GLY A 304 5.35 0.46 -20.94
C GLY A 304 5.16 -1.06 -20.93
N MET A 305 6.18 -1.82 -20.53
CA MET A 305 6.09 -3.28 -20.42
C MET A 305 5.03 -3.73 -19.43
N THR A 306 4.96 -3.08 -18.27
CA THR A 306 3.97 -3.46 -17.25
C THR A 306 2.56 -3.16 -17.73
N ARG A 307 2.35 -1.98 -18.32
CA ARG A 307 1.07 -1.58 -18.91
C ARG A 307 0.60 -2.60 -19.95
N MET A 308 1.48 -2.99 -20.87
CA MET A 308 1.16 -4.01 -21.87
C MET A 308 0.83 -5.37 -21.24
N PHE A 309 1.57 -5.80 -20.20
CA PHE A 309 1.32 -7.09 -19.55
C PHE A 309 0.00 -7.10 -18.78
N VAL A 310 -0.33 -6.01 -18.08
CA VAL A 310 -1.62 -5.85 -17.41
C VAL A 310 -2.77 -5.84 -18.41
N VAL A 311 -2.62 -5.14 -19.54
CA VAL A 311 -3.60 -5.18 -20.64
C VAL A 311 -3.76 -6.61 -21.17
N ALA A 312 -2.66 -7.31 -21.43
CA ALA A 312 -2.70 -8.68 -21.90
C ALA A 312 -3.39 -9.63 -20.91
N LEU A 313 -3.17 -9.45 -19.59
CA LEU A 313 -3.88 -10.22 -18.56
C LEU A 313 -5.39 -9.94 -18.57
N ASN A 314 -5.81 -8.68 -18.68
CA ASN A 314 -7.24 -8.33 -18.74
C ASN A 314 -7.89 -8.95 -19.99
N ILE A 315 -7.27 -8.79 -21.17
CA ILE A 315 -7.78 -9.35 -22.43
C ILE A 315 -7.82 -10.88 -22.37
N ALA A 316 -6.78 -11.54 -21.86
CA ALA A 316 -6.72 -13.00 -21.82
C ALA A 316 -7.78 -13.62 -20.90
N THR A 317 -8.06 -12.97 -19.79
CA THR A 317 -8.89 -13.54 -18.72
C THR A 317 -10.33 -13.05 -18.76
N HIS A 318 -10.62 -12.01 -19.54
CA HIS A 318 -11.85 -11.22 -19.47
C HIS A 318 -12.14 -10.64 -18.07
N GLY A 319 -11.15 -10.66 -17.18
CA GLY A 319 -11.24 -10.24 -15.79
C GLY A 319 -10.94 -8.76 -15.59
N PHE A 320 -10.56 -8.40 -14.37
CA PHE A 320 -10.08 -7.06 -14.06
C PHE A 320 -8.81 -7.12 -13.22
N PHE A 321 -7.69 -6.65 -13.76
CA PHE A 321 -6.38 -6.60 -13.09
C PHE A 321 -5.86 -5.17 -13.12
N TRP A 322 -5.52 -4.59 -11.96
CA TRP A 322 -5.05 -3.21 -11.86
C TRP A 322 -4.22 -2.93 -10.59
N TRP A 323 -3.45 -1.84 -10.55
CA TRP A 323 -2.56 -1.51 -9.42
C TRP A 323 -3.29 -1.11 -8.13
N ASN A 324 -4.39 -0.38 -8.23
CA ASN A 324 -5.11 0.17 -7.06
C ASN A 324 -6.61 0.01 -7.25
N LEU A 325 -7.23 -0.85 -6.45
CA LEU A 325 -8.65 -1.22 -6.57
C LEU A 325 -9.49 -0.91 -5.33
N LYS A 326 -8.95 -0.19 -4.34
CA LYS A 326 -9.75 0.26 -3.20
C LYS A 326 -10.77 1.28 -3.71
N LYS A 327 -12.06 0.95 -3.60
CA LYS A 327 -13.17 1.82 -3.99
C LYS A 327 -14.05 2.10 -2.78
N ASP A 328 -14.43 3.36 -2.63
CA ASP A 328 -15.45 3.73 -1.68
C ASP A 328 -16.82 3.46 -2.31
N ILE A 329 -17.52 2.45 -1.77
CA ILE A 329 -18.89 2.11 -2.17
C ILE A 329 -19.95 2.92 -1.39
N ARG A 330 -19.52 3.68 -0.38
CA ARG A 330 -20.35 4.55 0.47
C ARG A 330 -19.55 5.78 0.87
N TRP A 331 -20.21 6.93 0.92
CA TRP A 331 -19.61 8.21 1.33
C TRP A 331 -19.86 8.54 2.82
N TYR A 332 -20.61 7.69 3.53
CA TYR A 332 -21.03 7.91 4.90
C TYR A 332 -20.62 6.73 5.80
N LYS A 333 -20.44 7.02 7.10
CA LYS A 333 -20.17 5.99 8.13
C LYS A 333 -21.46 5.38 8.67
N GLU A 334 -22.42 6.23 9.02
CA GLU A 334 -23.75 5.84 9.48
C GLU A 334 -24.78 6.88 9.03
N ILE A 335 -26.00 6.42 8.76
CA ILE A 335 -27.18 7.27 8.61
C ILE A 335 -28.15 6.79 9.67
N TRP A 336 -28.60 7.69 10.53
CA TRP A 336 -29.55 7.38 11.59
C TRP A 336 -30.85 8.14 11.34
N ASP A 337 -31.94 7.41 11.24
CA ASP A 337 -33.29 7.97 11.22
C ASP A 337 -33.68 8.35 12.64
N LEU A 338 -33.78 9.65 12.90
CA LEU A 338 -34.11 10.20 14.20
C LEU A 338 -35.59 10.06 14.55
N GLU A 339 -36.49 9.94 13.57
CA GLU A 339 -37.92 9.78 13.80
C GLU A 339 -38.23 8.35 14.27
N ASN A 340 -37.64 7.37 13.58
CA ASN A 340 -37.85 5.95 13.88
C ASN A 340 -36.77 5.36 14.82
N ASN A 341 -35.79 6.17 15.21
CA ASN A 341 -34.64 5.79 16.02
C ASN A 341 -33.93 4.52 15.51
N ALA A 342 -33.66 4.48 14.20
CA ALA A 342 -33.13 3.30 13.52
C ALA A 342 -31.99 3.66 12.55
N GLY A 343 -31.02 2.77 12.41
CA GLY A 343 -29.98 2.90 11.39
C GLY A 343 -30.53 2.62 9.99
N VAL A 344 -30.22 3.51 9.04
CA VAL A 344 -30.60 3.38 7.62
C VAL A 344 -29.37 3.06 6.79
N ASN A 345 -29.51 2.09 5.89
CA ASN A 345 -28.48 1.75 4.92
C ASN A 345 -28.93 2.24 3.54
N VAL A 346 -28.34 3.34 3.07
CA VAL A 346 -28.58 3.88 1.73
C VAL A 346 -27.49 3.37 0.79
N GLN A 347 -27.87 2.68 -0.26
CA GLN A 347 -26.97 2.29 -1.35
C GLN A 347 -27.46 2.90 -2.67
N PRO A 348 -26.56 3.17 -3.62
CA PRO A 348 -26.99 3.51 -4.97
C PRO A 348 -27.87 2.39 -5.55
N ASN A 349 -28.88 2.76 -6.35
CA ASN A 349 -29.76 1.78 -6.99
C ASN A 349 -29.02 0.82 -7.92
N GLU A 350 -27.89 1.23 -8.47
CA GLU A 350 -27.02 0.39 -9.30
C GLU A 350 -25.68 0.13 -8.60
N PRO A 351 -25.21 -1.14 -8.54
CA PRO A 351 -23.91 -1.47 -7.98
C PRO A 351 -22.78 -0.73 -8.70
N LEU A 352 -21.82 -0.20 -7.93
CA LEU A 352 -20.60 0.44 -8.43
C LEU A 352 -19.48 -0.55 -8.77
N GLU A 353 -19.72 -1.83 -8.50
CA GLU A 353 -18.81 -2.93 -8.73
C GLU A 353 -19.56 -4.12 -9.31
N ARG A 354 -18.85 -4.91 -10.12
CA ARG A 354 -19.37 -6.20 -10.58
C ARG A 354 -19.18 -7.21 -9.46
N ASP A 355 -20.23 -7.96 -9.16
CA ASP A 355 -20.07 -9.10 -8.26
C ASP A 355 -19.32 -10.22 -8.98
N TRP A 356 -18.17 -10.57 -8.43
CA TRP A 356 -17.32 -11.66 -8.90
C TRP A 356 -17.40 -12.90 -8.00
N ARG A 357 -18.03 -12.77 -6.82
CA ARG A 357 -18.00 -13.78 -5.74
C ARG A 357 -18.60 -15.10 -6.21
N ASP A 358 -19.70 -15.03 -6.94
CA ASP A 358 -20.42 -16.21 -7.44
C ASP A 358 -19.67 -16.95 -8.56
N LYS A 359 -18.66 -16.32 -9.17
CA LYS A 359 -17.96 -16.90 -10.32
C LYS A 359 -16.75 -17.76 -9.95
N HIS A 360 -16.20 -17.60 -8.74
CA HIS A 360 -15.04 -18.34 -8.23
C HIS A 360 -13.88 -18.53 -9.25
N TRP A 361 -13.66 -17.57 -10.14
CA TRP A 361 -12.68 -17.75 -11.22
C TRP A 361 -11.27 -17.90 -10.63
N VAL A 362 -10.50 -18.78 -11.23
CA VAL A 362 -9.09 -19.03 -10.90
C VAL A 362 -8.27 -18.54 -12.07
N LEU A 363 -7.17 -17.84 -11.81
CA LEU A 363 -6.21 -17.52 -12.87
C LEU A 363 -5.49 -18.80 -13.30
N ARG A 364 -5.88 -19.38 -14.44
CA ARG A 364 -5.40 -20.69 -14.92
C ARG A 364 -4.14 -20.55 -15.78
N GLU A 365 -3.49 -21.67 -16.01
CA GLU A 365 -2.32 -21.78 -16.90
C GLU A 365 -2.66 -21.40 -18.35
N VAL A 366 -3.87 -21.74 -18.82
CA VAL A 366 -4.35 -21.36 -20.16
C VAL A 366 -4.48 -19.84 -20.29
N ASP A 367 -4.97 -19.18 -19.24
CA ASP A 367 -5.14 -17.72 -19.24
C ASP A 367 -3.78 -17.01 -19.27
N LEU A 368 -2.78 -17.53 -18.56
CA LEU A 368 -1.40 -17.02 -18.59
C LEU A 368 -0.69 -17.27 -19.93
N SER A 369 -0.98 -18.41 -20.56
CA SER A 369 -0.47 -18.73 -21.91
C SER A 369 -1.08 -17.77 -22.95
N LEU A 370 -2.38 -17.51 -22.85
CA LEU A 370 -3.08 -16.56 -23.69
C LEU A 370 -2.58 -15.13 -23.45
N ALA A 371 -2.33 -14.75 -22.19
CA ALA A 371 -1.73 -13.46 -21.85
C ALA A 371 -0.32 -13.31 -22.46
N SER A 372 0.48 -14.37 -22.52
CA SER A 372 1.79 -14.34 -23.18
C SER A 372 1.68 -14.06 -24.68
N MET A 373 0.74 -14.74 -25.35
CA MET A 373 0.44 -14.54 -26.76
C MET A 373 -0.01 -13.10 -27.03
N ILE A 374 -0.99 -12.61 -26.26
CA ILE A 374 -1.49 -11.24 -26.41
C ILE A 374 -0.38 -10.24 -26.13
N PHE A 375 0.44 -10.47 -25.09
CA PHE A 375 1.57 -9.61 -24.80
C PHE A 375 2.56 -9.52 -25.98
N SER A 376 2.83 -10.64 -26.66
CA SER A 376 3.67 -10.64 -27.86
C SER A 376 3.04 -9.85 -29.02
N TYR A 377 1.72 -9.93 -29.19
CA TYR A 377 0.99 -9.14 -30.19
C TYR A 377 1.06 -7.64 -29.86
N LEU A 378 0.79 -7.26 -28.61
CA LEU A 378 0.85 -5.86 -28.17
C LEU A 378 2.26 -5.27 -28.34
N GLY A 379 3.31 -6.06 -28.05
CA GLY A 379 4.69 -5.65 -28.27
C GLY A 379 5.01 -5.38 -29.74
N HIS A 380 4.37 -6.07 -30.68
CA HIS A 380 4.50 -5.80 -32.11
C HIS A 380 3.81 -4.50 -32.52
N CYS A 381 2.55 -4.29 -32.09
CA CYS A 381 1.81 -3.05 -32.35
C CYS A 381 2.55 -1.81 -31.85
N HIS A 382 3.17 -1.89 -30.67
CA HIS A 382 3.97 -0.80 -30.10
C HIS A 382 5.15 -0.39 -30.99
N VAL A 383 5.80 -1.34 -31.68
CA VAL A 383 6.92 -1.06 -32.59
C VAL A 383 6.43 -0.41 -33.89
N GLU A 384 5.25 -0.80 -34.38
CA GLU A 384 4.66 -0.29 -35.63
C GLU A 384 3.86 1.02 -35.46
N ARG A 385 3.75 1.53 -34.22
CA ARG A 385 3.02 2.76 -33.82
C ARG A 385 1.50 2.71 -34.00
N GLU A 386 0.92 1.52 -34.09
CA GLU A 386 -0.53 1.31 -34.08
C GLU A 386 -1.02 1.19 -32.61
N GLU A 387 -1.19 2.33 -31.92
CA GLU A 387 -1.51 2.33 -30.49
C GLU A 387 -2.83 3.00 -30.12
N GLU A 388 -3.55 3.62 -31.06
CA GLU A 388 -4.73 4.42 -30.71
C GLU A 388 -5.80 3.58 -30.00
N HIS A 389 -6.19 2.44 -30.60
CA HIS A 389 -7.15 1.53 -30.00
C HIS A 389 -6.68 0.96 -28.64
N LEU A 390 -5.38 0.71 -28.47
CA LEU A 390 -4.81 0.22 -27.20
C LEU A 390 -4.83 1.29 -26.11
N ASN A 391 -4.53 2.54 -26.47
CA ASN A 391 -4.60 3.67 -25.54
C ASN A 391 -6.03 3.90 -25.05
N HIS A 392 -7.02 3.80 -25.94
CA HIS A 392 -8.43 3.82 -25.55
C HIS A 392 -8.79 2.67 -24.60
N TYR A 393 -8.34 1.44 -24.87
CA TYR A 393 -8.59 0.32 -23.95
C TYR A 393 -7.96 0.53 -22.56
N VAL A 394 -6.73 1.04 -22.51
CA VAL A 394 -6.06 1.38 -21.24
C VAL A 394 -6.80 2.51 -20.51
N ALA A 395 -7.28 3.53 -21.23
CA ALA A 395 -8.07 4.61 -20.66
C ALA A 395 -9.38 4.06 -20.07
N GLY A 396 -10.06 3.16 -20.78
CA GLY A 396 -11.23 2.45 -20.30
C GLY A 396 -11.00 1.71 -18.98
N LEU A 397 -9.89 0.94 -18.87
CA LEU A 397 -9.49 0.28 -17.62
C LEU A 397 -9.17 1.28 -16.51
N SER A 398 -8.53 2.40 -16.84
CA SER A 398 -8.16 3.45 -15.89
C SER A 398 -9.40 4.12 -15.29
N PHE A 399 -10.36 4.50 -16.14
CA PHE A 399 -11.66 5.04 -15.72
C PHE A 399 -12.44 4.04 -14.88
N LEU A 400 -12.49 2.76 -15.29
CA LEU A 400 -13.14 1.71 -14.52
C LEU A 400 -12.52 1.55 -13.12
N ALA A 401 -11.19 1.61 -13.01
CA ALA A 401 -10.48 1.49 -11.74
C ALA A 401 -10.73 2.69 -10.82
N LYS A 402 -10.90 3.88 -11.40
CA LYS A 402 -11.10 5.14 -10.67
C LYS A 402 -12.58 5.47 -10.40
N SER A 403 -13.51 4.68 -10.92
CA SER A 403 -14.95 4.88 -10.70
C SER A 403 -15.35 4.40 -9.31
N ASP A 404 -15.82 5.31 -8.46
CA ASP A 404 -16.33 5.06 -7.11
C ASP A 404 -17.54 5.98 -6.78
N VAL A 405 -17.99 6.00 -5.53
CA VAL A 405 -19.14 6.82 -5.12
C VAL A 405 -18.88 8.33 -5.20
N HIS A 406 -17.62 8.75 -5.13
CA HIS A 406 -17.21 10.16 -5.16
C HIS A 406 -17.01 10.66 -6.59
N LEU A 407 -16.58 9.78 -7.49
CA LEU A 407 -16.32 10.13 -8.88
C LEU A 407 -16.75 9.00 -9.82
N ARG A 408 -17.82 9.28 -10.58
CA ARG A 408 -18.51 8.35 -11.48
C ARG A 408 -17.94 8.45 -12.89
N PHE A 409 -17.22 7.43 -13.35
CA PHE A 409 -16.59 7.38 -14.68
C PHE A 409 -17.17 6.29 -15.58
N GLU A 410 -18.38 5.81 -15.31
CA GLU A 410 -18.99 4.73 -16.07
C GLU A 410 -19.11 5.04 -17.56
N MET A 411 -19.61 6.23 -17.90
CA MET A 411 -19.75 6.66 -19.28
C MET A 411 -18.40 6.77 -19.98
N ASN A 412 -17.40 7.38 -19.34
CA ASN A 412 -16.05 7.48 -19.90
C ASN A 412 -15.44 6.09 -20.12
N SER A 413 -15.56 5.19 -19.15
CA SER A 413 -15.02 3.84 -19.28
C SER A 413 -15.66 3.07 -20.44
N PHE A 414 -16.99 3.15 -20.56
CA PHE A 414 -17.74 2.53 -21.66
C PHE A 414 -17.34 3.11 -23.03
N GLU A 415 -17.30 4.43 -23.14
CA GLU A 415 -16.95 5.13 -24.38
C GLU A 415 -15.55 4.75 -24.86
N GLU A 416 -14.57 4.72 -23.94
CA GLU A 416 -13.20 4.33 -24.25
C GLU A 416 -13.08 2.87 -24.71
N PHE A 417 -13.80 1.93 -24.09
CA PHE A 417 -13.84 0.55 -24.60
C PHE A 417 -14.53 0.42 -25.96
N PHE A 418 -15.61 1.18 -26.19
CA PHE A 418 -16.27 1.20 -27.49
C PHE A 418 -15.37 1.77 -28.59
N LYS A 419 -14.68 2.89 -28.32
CA LYS A 419 -13.69 3.48 -29.23
C LYS A 419 -12.55 2.51 -29.54
N ALA A 420 -12.01 1.84 -28.53
CA ALA A 420 -10.99 0.82 -28.70
C ALA A 420 -11.43 -0.26 -29.69
N LEU A 421 -12.63 -0.83 -29.50
CA LEU A 421 -13.18 -1.83 -30.42
C LEU A 421 -13.40 -1.25 -31.82
N LYS A 422 -14.09 -0.11 -31.94
CA LYS A 422 -14.42 0.49 -33.23
C LYS A 422 -13.19 0.85 -34.05
N ILE A 423 -12.23 1.56 -33.46
CA ILE A 423 -11.00 2.00 -34.13
C ILE A 423 -10.19 0.78 -34.59
N SER A 424 -10.04 -0.22 -33.72
CA SER A 424 -9.31 -1.44 -34.11
C SER A 424 -9.96 -2.17 -35.28
N MET A 425 -11.30 -2.22 -35.37
CA MET A 425 -12.00 -2.80 -36.52
C MET A 425 -11.80 -2.02 -37.82
N ILE A 426 -11.71 -0.69 -37.75
CA ILE A 426 -11.42 0.15 -38.91
C ILE A 426 -9.98 -0.04 -39.37
N GLU A 427 -9.02 0.06 -38.45
CA GLU A 427 -7.57 -0.05 -38.75
C GLU A 427 -7.21 -1.41 -39.36
N ASN A 428 -7.90 -2.48 -38.95
CA ASN A 428 -7.69 -3.82 -39.48
C ASN A 428 -8.54 -4.14 -40.73
N GLY A 429 -9.31 -3.19 -41.25
CA GLY A 429 -10.15 -3.37 -42.45
C GLY A 429 -11.31 -4.35 -42.26
N ASP A 430 -11.67 -4.62 -41.01
CA ASP A 430 -12.73 -5.55 -40.61
C ASP A 430 -14.12 -4.88 -40.63
N TRP A 431 -14.17 -3.55 -40.59
CA TRP A 431 -15.37 -2.74 -40.77
C TRP A 431 -15.09 -1.52 -41.66
N ASP A 432 -16.02 -1.22 -42.56
CA ASP A 432 -15.91 -0.20 -43.61
C ASP A 432 -16.62 1.12 -43.25
N GLU A 433 -17.03 1.27 -41.99
CA GLU A 433 -17.80 2.39 -41.45
C GLU A 433 -19.22 2.57 -42.03
N LYS A 434 -19.64 1.69 -42.96
CA LYS A 434 -20.91 1.80 -43.69
C LYS A 434 -21.82 0.60 -43.46
N SER A 435 -21.24 -0.59 -43.42
CA SER A 435 -21.93 -1.84 -43.14
C SER A 435 -22.39 -1.91 -41.68
N SER A 436 -23.28 -2.86 -41.40
CA SER A 436 -23.71 -3.15 -40.03
C SER A 436 -22.52 -3.55 -39.16
N PHE A 437 -22.23 -2.75 -38.14
CA PHE A 437 -21.13 -3.01 -37.20
C PHE A 437 -21.27 -4.37 -36.51
N VAL A 438 -22.51 -4.75 -36.15
CA VAL A 438 -22.83 -6.06 -35.57
C VAL A 438 -22.44 -7.19 -36.53
N ASP A 439 -22.80 -7.08 -37.81
CA ASP A 439 -22.56 -8.16 -38.77
C ASP A 439 -21.07 -8.28 -39.11
N ALA A 440 -20.36 -7.14 -39.20
CA ALA A 440 -18.91 -7.10 -39.33
C ALA A 440 -18.22 -7.79 -38.13
N TYR A 441 -18.65 -7.45 -36.90
CA TYR A 441 -18.10 -8.03 -35.68
C TYR A 441 -18.34 -9.56 -35.60
N LEU A 442 -19.56 -10.01 -35.92
CA LEU A 442 -19.90 -11.43 -35.92
C LEU A 442 -19.09 -12.22 -36.95
N LYS A 443 -18.92 -11.66 -38.16
CA LYS A 443 -18.15 -12.27 -39.24
C LYS A 443 -16.68 -12.49 -38.83
N VAL A 444 -16.06 -11.50 -38.21
CA VAL A 444 -14.64 -11.58 -37.84
C VAL A 444 -14.41 -12.53 -36.67
N ASN A 445 -15.37 -12.61 -35.75
CA ASN A 445 -15.28 -13.47 -34.59
C ASN A 445 -16.03 -14.81 -34.78
N GLU A 446 -16.21 -15.28 -36.01
CA GLU A 446 -16.93 -16.53 -36.33
C GLU A 446 -16.37 -17.75 -35.60
N TRP A 447 -15.06 -17.77 -35.31
CA TRP A 447 -14.40 -18.84 -34.56
C TRP A 447 -14.96 -19.03 -33.13
N ARG A 448 -15.61 -18.01 -32.57
CA ARG A 448 -16.35 -18.08 -31.29
C ARG A 448 -17.74 -18.72 -31.43
N LYS A 449 -18.17 -19.06 -32.65
CA LYS A 449 -19.47 -19.67 -32.97
C LYS A 449 -20.63 -18.87 -32.38
N PHE A 450 -20.62 -17.54 -32.53
CA PHE A 450 -21.73 -16.68 -32.06
C PHE A 450 -23.09 -17.08 -32.65
N SER A 451 -23.12 -17.69 -33.83
CA SER A 451 -24.33 -18.27 -34.43
C SER A 451 -24.95 -19.42 -33.63
N GLU A 452 -24.17 -20.05 -32.75
CA GLU A 452 -24.61 -21.13 -31.86
C GLU A 452 -25.04 -20.60 -30.48
N MET A 453 -24.85 -19.29 -30.20
CA MET A 453 -25.24 -18.67 -28.94
C MET A 453 -26.74 -18.34 -28.88
N PRO A 454 -27.34 -18.28 -27.66
CA PRO A 454 -28.73 -17.87 -27.50
C PRO A 454 -29.01 -16.51 -28.16
N PRO A 455 -30.13 -16.33 -28.88
CA PRO A 455 -30.47 -15.07 -29.58
C PRO A 455 -30.40 -13.82 -28.69
N LYS A 456 -30.68 -14.00 -27.38
CA LYS A 456 -30.57 -12.94 -26.38
C LYS A 456 -29.17 -12.33 -26.30
N ILE A 457 -28.10 -13.13 -26.44
CA ILE A 457 -26.72 -12.63 -26.37
C ILE A 457 -26.44 -11.69 -27.55
N ILE A 458 -26.88 -12.07 -28.75
CA ILE A 458 -26.71 -11.24 -29.96
C ILE A 458 -27.51 -9.94 -29.82
N GLU A 459 -28.72 -10.02 -29.27
CA GLU A 459 -29.57 -8.86 -29.03
C GLU A 459 -28.97 -7.91 -27.98
N ASP A 460 -28.43 -8.44 -26.88
CA ASP A 460 -27.77 -7.64 -25.85
C ASP A 460 -26.47 -6.99 -26.39
N MET A 461 -25.71 -7.69 -27.23
CA MET A 461 -24.56 -7.14 -27.96
C MET A 461 -24.97 -5.97 -28.87
N ARG A 462 -26.04 -6.14 -29.66
CA ARG A 462 -26.57 -5.11 -30.54
C ARG A 462 -26.91 -3.83 -29.76
N LYS A 463 -27.61 -3.96 -28.64
CA LYS A 463 -27.95 -2.82 -27.77
C LYS A 463 -26.72 -2.10 -27.23
N LEU A 464 -25.66 -2.83 -26.89
CA LEU A 464 -24.42 -2.22 -26.42
C LEU A 464 -23.71 -1.45 -27.53
N PHE A 465 -23.67 -1.98 -28.76
CA PHE A 465 -23.07 -1.26 -29.89
C PHE A 465 -23.89 -0.03 -30.29
N GLU A 466 -25.22 -0.13 -30.30
CA GLU A 466 -26.13 1.02 -30.51
C GLU A 466 -25.94 2.09 -29.44
N LEU A 467 -25.78 1.69 -28.17
CA LEU A 467 -25.45 2.61 -27.09
C LEU A 467 -24.08 3.28 -27.30
N GLY A 468 -23.08 2.53 -27.79
CA GLY A 468 -21.77 3.06 -28.19
C GLY A 468 -21.87 4.19 -29.20
N PHE A 469 -22.52 3.95 -30.33
CA PHE A 469 -22.73 4.97 -31.35
C PHE A 469 -23.54 6.16 -30.84
N LYS A 470 -24.54 5.93 -30.00
CA LYS A 470 -25.34 7.00 -29.40
C LYS A 470 -24.52 7.88 -28.45
N ILE A 471 -23.71 7.29 -27.57
CA ILE A 471 -22.86 8.04 -26.65
C ILE A 471 -21.84 8.86 -27.42
N GLU A 472 -21.22 8.30 -28.45
CA GLU A 472 -20.26 9.04 -29.27
C GLU A 472 -20.91 10.23 -29.99
N ALA A 473 -22.12 10.06 -30.53
CA ALA A 473 -22.83 11.11 -31.26
C ALA A 473 -23.40 12.20 -30.33
N GLU A 474 -23.98 11.81 -29.19
CA GLU A 474 -24.81 12.70 -28.36
C GLU A 474 -24.22 13.01 -26.99
N HIS A 475 -23.19 12.28 -26.56
CA HIS A 475 -22.67 12.27 -25.18
C HIS A 475 -23.78 12.02 -24.15
N LYS A 476 -24.74 11.16 -24.51
CA LYS A 476 -25.93 10.81 -23.70
C LYS A 476 -26.15 9.31 -23.67
N GLY A 477 -26.48 8.80 -22.49
CA GLY A 477 -26.85 7.41 -22.28
C GLY A 477 -26.75 7.04 -20.80
N LEU A 478 -27.59 6.13 -20.33
CA LEU A 478 -27.41 5.53 -19.02
C LEU A 478 -26.45 4.35 -19.15
N VAL A 479 -25.26 4.50 -18.57
CA VAL A 479 -24.22 3.46 -18.56
C VAL A 479 -24.07 2.96 -17.13
N ASN A 480 -24.32 1.67 -16.95
CA ASN A 480 -24.07 0.98 -15.69
C ASN A 480 -22.88 0.04 -15.81
N ILE A 481 -22.45 -0.53 -14.68
CA ILE A 481 -21.29 -1.41 -14.61
C ILE A 481 -21.44 -2.62 -15.55
N SER A 482 -22.64 -3.19 -15.68
CA SER A 482 -22.91 -4.31 -16.59
C SER A 482 -22.65 -3.93 -18.05
N ALA A 483 -23.06 -2.74 -18.48
CA ALA A 483 -22.80 -2.25 -19.84
C ALA A 483 -21.29 -2.08 -20.10
N ILE A 484 -20.53 -1.53 -19.15
CA ILE A 484 -19.07 -1.35 -19.26
C ILE A 484 -18.39 -2.72 -19.45
N TYR A 485 -18.71 -3.69 -18.59
CA TYR A 485 -18.12 -5.01 -18.70
C TYR A 485 -18.54 -5.73 -19.97
N GLY A 486 -19.78 -5.53 -20.44
CA GLY A 486 -20.25 -6.08 -21.71
C GLY A 486 -19.44 -5.54 -22.90
N ILE A 487 -19.29 -4.22 -23.03
CA ILE A 487 -18.51 -3.66 -24.13
C ILE A 487 -17.01 -4.00 -24.03
N LYS A 488 -16.47 -4.01 -22.81
CA LYS A 488 -15.10 -4.46 -22.53
C LYS A 488 -14.90 -5.90 -23.01
N GLU A 489 -15.82 -6.81 -22.71
CA GLU A 489 -15.73 -8.22 -23.11
C GLU A 489 -15.70 -8.38 -24.63
N TYR A 490 -16.55 -7.66 -25.37
CA TYR A 490 -16.52 -7.68 -26.84
C TYR A 490 -15.24 -7.07 -27.42
N CYS A 491 -14.72 -5.99 -26.81
CA CYS A 491 -13.42 -5.44 -27.17
C CYS A 491 -12.29 -6.48 -27.00
N GLU A 492 -12.29 -7.21 -25.88
CA GLU A 492 -11.28 -8.22 -25.58
C GLU A 492 -11.35 -9.44 -26.50
N ILE A 493 -12.55 -9.89 -26.83
CA ILE A 493 -12.75 -10.98 -27.81
C ILE A 493 -12.14 -10.59 -29.15
N TYR A 494 -12.37 -9.36 -29.61
CA TYR A 494 -11.79 -8.88 -30.85
C TYR A 494 -10.26 -8.77 -30.80
N PHE A 495 -9.69 -8.25 -29.70
CA PHE A 495 -8.24 -8.23 -29.51
C PHE A 495 -7.60 -9.63 -29.46
N GLN A 496 -8.29 -10.62 -28.90
CA GLN A 496 -7.84 -12.01 -28.99
C GLN A 496 -7.82 -12.50 -30.45
N THR A 497 -8.83 -12.15 -31.25
CA THR A 497 -8.86 -12.47 -32.69
C THR A 497 -7.67 -11.86 -33.43
N LEU A 498 -7.31 -10.61 -33.14
CA LEU A 498 -6.13 -9.97 -33.71
C LEU A 498 -4.83 -10.67 -33.29
N ALA A 499 -4.69 -11.01 -32.01
CA ALA A 499 -3.52 -11.74 -31.51
C ALA A 499 -3.39 -13.14 -32.16
N VAL A 500 -4.50 -13.84 -32.41
CA VAL A 500 -4.50 -15.11 -33.15
C VAL A 500 -4.04 -14.91 -34.58
N ARG A 501 -4.64 -13.95 -35.31
CA ARG A 501 -4.26 -13.66 -36.70
C ARG A 501 -2.77 -13.32 -36.82
N PHE A 502 -2.25 -12.54 -35.86
CA PHE A 502 -0.83 -12.21 -35.77
C PHE A 502 0.04 -13.47 -35.61
N LEU A 503 -0.30 -14.36 -34.67
CA LEU A 503 0.44 -15.61 -34.50
C LEU A 503 0.34 -16.53 -35.73
N GLU A 504 -0.85 -16.68 -36.33
CA GLU A 504 -1.03 -17.50 -37.53
C GLU A 504 -0.18 -17.00 -38.69
N LYS A 505 -0.11 -15.67 -38.87
CA LYS A 505 0.76 -15.03 -39.86
C LYS A 505 2.24 -15.27 -39.57
N LYS A 506 2.64 -15.23 -38.30
CA LYS A 506 4.03 -15.41 -37.87
C LYS A 506 4.51 -16.86 -37.98
N GLU A 507 3.68 -17.82 -37.59
CA GLU A 507 4.01 -19.25 -37.56
C GLU A 507 3.70 -19.96 -38.88
N GLY A 508 2.90 -19.35 -39.77
CA GLY A 508 2.46 -19.95 -41.02
C GLY A 508 1.51 -21.15 -40.85
N ALA A 509 0.89 -21.28 -39.67
CA ALA A 509 0.00 -22.38 -39.31
C ALA A 509 -1.23 -21.88 -38.55
N LYS A 510 -2.35 -22.60 -38.65
CA LYS A 510 -3.57 -22.27 -37.92
C LYS A 510 -3.39 -22.47 -36.42
N VAL A 511 -3.77 -21.47 -35.63
CA VAL A 511 -3.69 -21.52 -34.16
C VAL A 511 -5.07 -21.83 -33.61
N ARG A 512 -5.18 -22.95 -32.88
CA ARG A 512 -6.42 -23.32 -32.20
C ARG A 512 -6.36 -22.90 -30.74
N ILE A 513 -7.12 -21.86 -30.36
CA ILE A 513 -7.37 -21.57 -28.95
C ILE A 513 -8.35 -22.63 -28.42
N VAL A 514 -7.85 -23.51 -27.55
CA VAL A 514 -8.71 -24.36 -26.73
C VAL A 514 -8.97 -23.62 -25.43
N LEU A 515 -10.06 -22.85 -25.40
CA LEU A 515 -10.56 -22.33 -24.13
C LEU A 515 -11.07 -23.54 -23.35
N GLY A 516 -10.39 -23.87 -22.25
CA GLY A 516 -10.88 -24.92 -21.36
C GLY A 516 -12.33 -24.61 -20.98
N GLU A 517 -13.19 -25.63 -20.97
CA GLU A 517 -14.57 -25.48 -20.51
C GLU A 517 -14.55 -24.72 -19.17
N PRO A 518 -15.47 -23.76 -18.95
CA PRO A 518 -15.65 -23.22 -17.61
C PRO A 518 -15.80 -24.41 -16.67
N ASP A 519 -15.05 -24.41 -15.57
CA ASP A 519 -15.08 -25.48 -14.58
C ASP A 519 -16.46 -25.42 -13.90
N ILE A 520 -17.47 -25.99 -14.55
CA ILE A 520 -18.83 -26.18 -14.03
C ILE A 520 -18.76 -27.49 -13.21
N ASN A 521 -18.03 -27.44 -12.11
CA ASN A 521 -18.10 -28.40 -11.02
C ASN A 521 -18.24 -27.52 -9.76
N ASP A 522 -19.30 -27.48 -8.98
CA ASP A 522 -20.28 -28.50 -8.59
C ASP A 522 -21.43 -27.76 -7.85
N ASP A 523 -22.51 -27.40 -8.54
CA ASP A 523 -23.76 -26.88 -7.92
C ASP A 523 -24.80 -28.00 -7.82
N SER A 524 -24.35 -29.17 -7.38
CA SER A 524 -25.23 -30.26 -6.96
C SER A 524 -24.85 -30.78 -5.58
N LYS A 525 -24.88 -29.90 -4.57
CA LYS A 525 -25.11 -30.28 -3.16
C LYS A 525 -25.60 -29.14 -2.29
#